data_AF-B3RMM7-F1
#
_entry.id   AF-B3RMM7-F1
#
_cell.length_a   1.000
_cell.length_b   1.000
_cell.length_c   1.000
_cell.angle_alpha   90.00
_cell.angle_beta   90.00
_cell.angle_gamma   90.00
#
_symmetry.space_group_name_H-M   'P 1'
#
loop_
_entity.id
_entity.type
_entity.pdbx_description
1 polymer ?
#
loop_
_entity_poly.entity_id
_entity_poly.type
_entity_poly.pdbx_seq_one_letter_code
_entity_poly.pdbx_strand_id
1 'polypeptide(L)' 'MAGDKAQLIKQNEQLRIHANLQRVPVSQSAADMKAYIDSHIQSDPLVNPVDKKDNPWADKSKCTLL' A
#
# COMPACT_ATOMS: atom_id res chain seq x y z
N MET A 1 4.68 -3.57 40.75
CA MET A 1 4.03 -4.80 41.27
C MET A 1 2.59 -4.94 40.79
N ALA A 2 1.64 -4.03 41.10
CA ALA A 2 0.25 -4.15 40.60
C ALA A 2 0.04 -3.68 39.14
N GLY A 3 0.77 -2.65 38.69
CA GLY A 3 0.72 -2.14 37.32
C GLY A 3 1.22 -3.15 36.27
N ASP A 4 2.24 -3.93 36.62
CA ASP A 4 2.83 -4.95 35.73
C ASP A 4 1.83 -6.07 35.42
N LYS A 5 1.03 -6.48 36.42
CA LYS A 5 -0.01 -7.49 36.24
C LYS A 5 -1.12 -7.02 35.29
N ALA A 6 -1.59 -5.78 35.46
CA ALA A 6 -2.62 -5.23 34.59
C ALA A 6 -2.14 -5.10 33.14
N GLN A 7 -0.88 -4.69 32.95
CA GLN A 7 -0.25 -4.61 31.63
C GLN A 7 -0.12 -6.00 30.98
N LEU A 8 0.29 -7.03 31.73
CA LEU A 8 0.39 -8.40 31.24
C LEU A 8 -0.97 -8.97 30.84
N ILE A 9 -2.03 -8.68 31.60
CA ILE A 9 -3.40 -9.11 31.25
C ILE A 9 -3.80 -8.49 29.91
N LYS A 10 -3.63 -7.16 29.76
CA LYS A 10 -3.91 -6.46 28.51
C LYS A 10 -3.11 -7.04 27.34
N GLN A 11 -1.81 -7.32 27.54
CA GLN A 11 -0.98 -7.96 26.51
C GLN A 11 -1.49 -9.36 26.15
N ASN A 12 -1.89 -10.16 27.14
CA ASN A 12 -2.43 -11.50 26.89
C ASN A 12 -3.73 -11.45 26.08
N GLU A 13 -4.61 -10.49 26.40
CA GLU A 13 -5.84 -10.24 25.63
C GLU A 13 -5.52 -9.86 24.18
N GLN A 14 -4.55 -8.97 23.95
CA GLN A 14 -4.11 -8.62 22.59
C GLN A 14 -3.56 -9.84 21.83
N LEU A 15 -2.74 -10.67 22.49
CA LEU A 15 -2.21 -11.88 21.87
C LEU A 15 -3.31 -12.88 21.50
N ARG A 16 -4.34 -13.03 22.34
CA ARG A 16 -5.50 -13.89 22.03
C ARG A 16 -6.26 -13.38 20.81
N ILE A 17 -6.43 -12.07 20.67
CA ILE A 17 -7.05 -11.47 19.47
C ILE A 17 -6.19 -11.77 18.24
N HIS A 18 -4.89 -11.49 18.30
CA HIS A 18 -3.97 -11.67 17.16
C HIS A 18 -3.80 -13.14 16.75
N ALA A 19 -3.86 -14.07 17.71
CA ALA A 19 -3.77 -15.50 17.45
C ALA A 19 -4.99 -16.03 16.67
N ASN A 20 -6.18 -15.48 16.93
CA ASN A 20 -7.44 -15.90 16.32
C ASN A 20 -7.72 -15.25 14.95
N LEU A 21 -6.83 -14.38 14.46
CA LEU A 21 -6.94 -13.81 13.12
C LEU A 21 -6.86 -14.92 12.07
N GLN A 22 -7.87 -14.97 11.21
CA GLN A 22 -7.87 -15.87 10.06
C GLN A 22 -6.84 -15.37 9.06
N ARG A 23 -5.90 -16.25 8.72
CA ARG A 23 -4.85 -15.97 7.72
C ARG A 23 -5.21 -16.67 6.42
N VAL A 24 -4.76 -16.10 5.32
CA VAL A 24 -4.74 -16.75 4.01
C VAL A 24 -3.31 -17.19 3.68
N PRO A 25 -3.12 -18.22 2.84
CA PRO A 25 -1.80 -18.59 2.36
C PRO A 25 -1.12 -17.43 1.65
N VAL A 26 0.19 -17.29 1.84
CA VAL A 26 0.98 -16.24 1.17
C VAL A 26 0.88 -16.34 -0.36
N SER A 27 0.80 -17.55 -0.90
CA SER A 27 0.59 -17.78 -2.33
C SER A 27 -0.70 -17.16 -2.84
N GLN A 28 -1.79 -17.24 -2.06
CA GLN A 28 -3.06 -16.62 -2.40
C GLN A 28 -2.96 -15.09 -2.37
N SER A 29 -2.47 -14.51 -1.27
CA SER A 29 -2.30 -13.05 -1.17
C SER A 29 -1.39 -12.49 -2.26
N ALA A 30 -0.31 -13.18 -2.60
CA ALA A 30 0.60 -12.78 -3.66
C ALA A 30 -0.08 -12.80 -5.04
N ALA A 31 -0.91 -13.83 -5.31
CA ALA A 31 -1.68 -13.91 -6.54
C ALA A 31 -2.72 -12.78 -6.63
N ASP A 32 -3.43 -12.49 -5.54
CA ASP A 32 -4.42 -11.42 -5.48
C ASP A 32 -3.78 -10.04 -5.72
N MET A 33 -2.65 -9.77 -5.05
CA MET A 33 -1.89 -8.54 -5.26
C MET A 33 -1.42 -8.42 -6.71
N LYS A 34 -0.90 -9.50 -7.30
CA LYS A 34 -0.48 -9.51 -8.69
C LYS A 34 -1.64 -9.22 -9.64
N ALA A 35 -2.79 -9.88 -9.47
CA ALA A 35 -3.97 -9.66 -10.29
C ALA A 35 -4.46 -8.20 -10.22
N TYR A 36 -4.41 -7.60 -9.04
CA TYR A 36 -4.73 -6.19 -8.86
C TYR A 36 -3.75 -5.28 -9.62
N ILE A 37 -2.45 -5.52 -9.49
CA ILE A 37 -1.42 -4.74 -10.20
C ILE A 37 -1.59 -4.89 -11.72
N ASP A 38 -1.71 -6.12 -12.23
CA ASP A 38 -1.82 -6.41 -13.67
C ASP A 38 -3.06 -5.75 -14.29
N SER A 39 -4.17 -5.66 -13.55
CA SER A 39 -5.41 -5.00 -14.02
C SER A 39 -5.33 -3.47 -14.04
N HIS A 40 -4.45 -2.85 -13.26
CA HIS A 40 -4.36 -1.39 -13.13
C HIS A 40 -3.10 -0.80 -13.76
N ILE A 41 -2.10 -1.63 -14.09
CA ILE A 41 -0.79 -1.16 -14.58
C ILE A 41 -0.93 -0.29 -15.83
N GLN A 42 -1.85 -0.60 -16.74
CA GLN A 42 -2.07 0.14 -17.98
C GLN A 42 -2.53 1.60 -17.73
N SER A 43 -3.17 1.85 -16.59
CA SER A 43 -3.63 3.19 -16.20
C SER A 43 -2.66 3.94 -15.30
N ASP A 44 -1.57 3.31 -14.87
CA ASP A 44 -0.59 3.94 -13.99
C ASP A 44 0.31 4.90 -14.80
N PRO A 45 0.21 6.23 -14.61
CA PRO A 45 0.96 7.22 -15.37
C PRO A 45 2.47 7.24 -15.05
N LEU A 46 2.88 6.64 -13.93
CA LEU A 46 4.29 6.51 -13.53
C LEU A 46 4.95 5.29 -14.16
N VAL A 47 4.17 4.24 -14.45
CA VAL A 47 4.64 3.04 -15.16
C VAL A 47 4.50 3.21 -16.67
N ASN A 48 3.36 3.73 -17.13
CA ASN A 48 3.05 4.03 -18.52
C ASN A 48 2.97 5.56 -18.69
N PRO A 49 4.06 6.21 -19.13
CA PRO A 49 4.11 7.66 -19.23
C PRO A 49 3.00 8.21 -20.11
N VAL A 50 2.30 9.22 -19.60
CA VAL A 50 1.28 9.96 -20.35
C VAL A 50 1.90 11.04 -21.23
N ASP A 51 1.15 11.50 -22.22
CA ASP A 51 1.57 12.63 -23.06
C ASP A 51 1.86 13.87 -22.20
N LYS A 52 2.82 14.70 -22.65
CA LYS A 52 3.14 15.98 -21.97
C LYS A 52 1.93 16.89 -21.77
N LYS A 53 0.96 16.85 -22.70
CA LYS A 53 -0.25 17.66 -22.62
C LYS A 53 -1.18 17.24 -21.47
N ASP A 54 -1.15 15.96 -21.11
CA ASP A 54 -1.99 15.35 -20.08
C ASP A 54 -1.28 15.30 -18.72
N ASN A 55 0.05 15.49 -18.70
CA ASN A 55 0.83 15.61 -17.48
C ASN A 55 0.71 17.04 -16.88
N PRO A 56 0.08 17.20 -15.70
CA PRO A 56 -0.10 18.52 -15.09
C PRO A 56 1.21 19.18 -14.63
N TRP A 57 2.30 18.40 -14.50
CA TRP A 57 3.63 18.88 -14.12
C TRP A 57 4.54 19.12 -15.32
N ALA A 58 4.11 18.81 -16.55
CA ALA A 58 4.91 19.11 -17.73
C ALA A 58 5.03 20.63 -17.93
N ASP A 59 6.24 21.07 -18.21
CA ASP A 59 6.53 22.48 -18.46
C ASP A 59 5.74 22.96 -19.70
N LYS A 60 4.91 23.98 -19.49
CA LYS A 60 4.04 24.56 -20.53
C LYS A 60 4.77 25.63 -21.35
N SER A 61 5.96 26.03 -20.90
CA SER A 61 6.76 27.09 -21.52
C SER A 61 7.53 26.56 -22.73
N LYS A 62 7.54 27.31 -23.83
CA LYS A 62 8.68 27.24 -24.76
C LYS A 62 9.83 28.05 -24.14
N CYS A 63 11.06 27.56 -24.26
CA CYS A 63 12.25 28.30 -23.86
C CYS A 63 12.17 29.72 -24.44
N THR A 64 12.12 30.72 -23.56
CA THR A 64 12.19 32.13 -23.95
C THR A 64 13.62 32.55 -23.71
N LEU A 65 14.36 32.86 -24.77
CA LEU A 65 15.65 33.55 -24.65
C LEU A 65 15.34 34.96 -24.12
N LEU A 66 15.78 35.24 -22.89
CA LEU A 66 15.75 36.57 -22.26
C LEU A 66 16.83 37.47 -22.83
#